data_AF-A0A7V8FM11-F1
#
_entry.id   AF-A0A7V8FM11-F1
#
_cell.length_a   1.000
_cell.length_b   1.000
_cell.length_c   1.000
_cell.angle_alpha   90.00
_cell.angle_beta   90.00
_cell.angle_gamma   90.00
#
_symmetry.space_group_name_H-M   'P 1'
#
loop_
_entity.id
_entity.type
_entity.pdbx_description
1 polymer ?
#
loop_
_entity_poly.entity_id
_entity_poly.type
_entity_poly.pdbx_seq_one_letter_code
_entity_poly.pdbx_strand_id
1 'polypeptide(L)'
;MIEMPETFPAQAWVLTPGFQPKEVTLTEASSGWRSKGCRTETKWMILLADLYATKGDAIAGGRERLIEQQARIDAMQAKLEKRKATLEKAAAKL
;
A
#
# COMPACT_ATOMS: atom_id res chain seq x y z
N MET A 1 2.69 -10.73 -2.27
CA MET A 1 2.11 -10.89 -0.91
C MET A 1 2.42 -12.30 -0.43
N ILE A 2 2.57 -12.50 0.89
CA ILE A 2 2.82 -13.84 1.45
C ILE A 2 1.59 -14.42 2.14
N GLU A 3 1.58 -15.74 2.27
CA GLU A 3 0.68 -16.44 3.19
C GLU A 3 1.17 -16.31 4.64
N MET A 4 0.29 -16.62 5.59
CA MET A 4 0.65 -16.61 7.01
C MET A 4 1.78 -17.63 7.25
N PRO A 5 2.90 -17.24 7.89
CA PRO A 5 3.93 -18.21 8.26
C PRO A 5 3.36 -19.31 9.17
N GLU A 6 3.77 -20.56 8.92
CA GLU A 6 3.37 -21.71 9.74
C GLU A 6 4.09 -21.74 11.09
N THR A 7 5.29 -21.13 11.17
CA THR A 7 6.13 -21.08 12.36
C THR A 7 6.68 -19.67 12.59
N PHE A 8 6.85 -19.30 13.86
CA PHE A 8 7.47 -18.04 14.28
C PHE A 8 8.71 -18.32 15.15
N PRO A 9 9.75 -17.46 15.14
CA PRO A 9 9.85 -16.24 14.34
C PRO A 9 10.06 -16.51 12.84
N ALA A 10 9.56 -15.62 11.99
CA ALA A 10 9.72 -15.70 10.53
C ALA A 10 10.24 -14.37 9.97
N GLN A 11 11.06 -14.42 8.92
CA GLN A 11 11.52 -13.21 8.22
C GLN A 11 10.58 -12.85 7.08
N ALA A 12 10.31 -11.55 6.93
CA ALA A 12 9.52 -11.02 5.83
C ALA A 12 9.99 -9.63 5.43
N TRP A 13 9.53 -9.15 4.28
CA TRP A 13 9.82 -7.82 3.77
C TRP A 13 8.56 -6.96 3.76
N VAL A 14 8.72 -5.68 4.07
CA VAL A 14 7.66 -4.67 4.01
C VAL A 14 8.15 -3.44 3.27
N LEU A 15 7.22 -2.62 2.78
CA LEU A 15 7.53 -1.29 2.26
C LEU A 15 7.32 -0.26 3.36
N THR A 16 8.34 0.56 3.63
CA THR A 16 8.18 1.74 4.47
C THR A 16 7.31 2.79 3.78
N PRO A 17 6.83 3.82 4.49
CA PRO A 17 6.11 4.95 3.86
C PRO A 17 6.90 5.63 2.74
N GLY A 18 8.23 5.59 2.79
CA GLY A 18 9.13 6.09 1.73
C GLY A 18 9.39 5.09 0.60
N PHE A 19 8.60 4.02 0.47
CA PHE A 19 8.76 2.95 -0.54
C PHE A 19 10.11 2.23 -0.50
N GLN A 20 10.78 2.23 0.66
CA GLN A 20 12.01 1.46 0.84
C GLN A 20 11.66 0.07 1.39
N PRO A 21 12.13 -1.02 0.75
CA PRO A 21 12.00 -2.36 1.31
C PRO A 21 12.78 -2.47 2.62
N LYS A 22 12.14 -2.98 3.66
CA LYS A 22 12.72 -3.24 4.97
C LYS A 22 12.43 -4.67 5.38
N GLU A 23 13.45 -5.39 5.82
CA GLU A 23 13.30 -6.71 6.43
C GLU A 23 12.78 -6.57 7.86
N VAL A 24 11.84 -7.43 8.24
CA VAL A 24 11.21 -7.47 9.56
C VAL A 24 11.08 -8.89 10.03
N THR A 25 11.35 -9.10 11.32
CA THR A 25 11.02 -10.35 12.00
C THR A 25 9.56 -10.31 12.46
N LEU A 26 8.81 -11.32 12.03
CA LEU A 26 7.45 -11.62 12.47
C LEU A 26 7.52 -12.52 13.69
N THR A 27 6.80 -12.16 14.75
CA THR A 27 6.89 -12.84 16.07
C THR A 27 5.65 -13.66 16.39
N GLU A 28 4.48 -13.27 15.91
CA GLU A 28 3.24 -14.01 16.10
C GLU A 28 2.21 -13.66 15.02
N ALA A 29 1.33 -14.61 14.73
CA ALA A 29 0.14 -14.36 13.95
C ALA A 29 -0.79 -13.42 14.73
N SER A 30 -1.41 -12.48 14.03
CA SER A 30 -2.43 -11.59 14.58
C SER A 30 -3.69 -11.70 13.74
N SER A 31 -4.78 -12.12 14.37
CA SER A 31 -6.10 -12.17 13.74
C SER A 31 -7.04 -11.20 14.46
N GLY A 32 -7.44 -10.13 13.76
CA GLY A 32 -8.57 -9.30 14.15
C GLY A 32 -9.84 -9.71 13.40
N TRP A 33 -11.02 -9.23 13.84
CA TRP A 33 -12.32 -9.54 13.21
C TRP A 33 -12.30 -9.31 11.69
N ARG A 34 -11.58 -8.30 11.20
CA ARG A 34 -11.59 -7.89 9.77
C ARG A 34 -10.28 -8.11 9.02
N SER A 35 -9.21 -8.55 9.68
CA SER A 35 -7.89 -8.56 9.06
C SER A 35 -6.96 -9.61 9.67
N LYS A 36 -6.25 -10.28 8.77
CA LYS A 36 -5.13 -11.17 9.11
C LYS A 36 -3.82 -10.41 8.94
N GLY A 37 -2.95 -10.55 9.91
CA GLY A 37 -1.63 -9.93 9.91
C GLY A 37 -0.66 -10.69 10.81
N CYS A 38 0.53 -10.13 10.96
CA CYS A 38 1.55 -10.62 11.87
C CYS A 38 2.02 -9.46 12.74
N ARG A 39 2.42 -9.74 13.97
CA ARG A 39 3.14 -8.77 14.80
C ARG A 39 4.64 -8.86 14.57
N THR A 40 5.30 -7.73 14.74
CA THR A 40 6.77 -7.63 14.71
C THR A 40 7.35 -7.62 16.12
N GLU A 41 8.68 -7.63 16.22
CA GLU A 41 9.42 -7.44 17.49
C GLU A 41 9.01 -6.16 18.24
N THR A 42 8.63 -5.11 17.52
CA THR A 42 8.17 -3.84 18.10
C THR A 42 6.70 -3.87 18.54
N LYS A 43 6.03 -5.03 18.47
CA LYS A 43 4.59 -5.23 18.70
C LYS A 43 3.68 -4.49 17.71
N TRP A 44 4.23 -3.98 16.62
CA TRP A 44 3.44 -3.39 15.53
C TRP A 44 2.79 -4.50 14.71
N MET A 45 1.51 -4.34 14.38
CA MET A 45 0.80 -5.26 13.51
C MET A 45 0.97 -4.82 12.06
N ILE A 46 1.36 -5.77 11.20
CA ILE A 46 1.47 -5.60 9.75
C ILE A 46 0.47 -6.54 9.09
N LEU A 47 -0.33 -6.03 8.16
CA LEU A 47 -1.29 -6.84 7.41
C LEU A 47 -0.55 -7.81 6.48
N LEU A 48 -1.10 -9.00 6.27
CA LEU A 48 -0.52 -9.97 5.32
C LEU A 48 -0.40 -9.39 3.90
N ALA A 49 -1.32 -8.52 3.50
CA ALA A 49 -1.30 -7.84 2.21
C ALA A 49 -0.11 -6.86 2.04
N ASP A 50 0.54 -6.48 3.13
CA ASP A 50 1.70 -5.60 3.14
C ASP A 50 3.03 -6.36 3.37
N LEU A 51 2.97 -7.68 3.49
CA LEU A 51 4.12 -8.56 3.69
C LEU A 51 4.53 -9.24 2.37
N TYR A 52 5.84 -9.31 2.16
CA TYR A 52 6.49 -9.86 0.97
C TYR A 52 7.52 -10.92 1.37
N ALA A 53 7.67 -11.97 0.56
CA ALA A 53 8.56 -13.08 0.86
C ALA A 53 10.02 -12.66 0.66
N THR A 54 10.26 -11.91 -0.41
CA THR A 54 11.59 -11.44 -0.78
C THR A 54 11.63 -9.92 -0.93
N LYS A 55 12.85 -9.37 -0.85
CA LYS A 55 13.11 -7.97 -1.20
C LYS A 55 12.66 -7.64 -2.63
N GLY A 56 12.84 -8.58 -3.56
CA GLY A 56 12.42 -8.43 -4.97
C GLY A 56 10.91 -8.25 -5.10
N ASP A 57 10.14 -9.07 -4.39
CA ASP A 57 8.67 -8.99 -4.37
C ASP A 57 8.18 -7.68 -3.77
N ALA A 58 8.84 -7.21 -2.70
CA ALA A 58 8.53 -5.91 -2.10
C ALA A 58 8.74 -4.76 -3.10
N ILE A 59 9.82 -4.80 -3.88
CA ILE A 59 10.10 -3.81 -4.93
C ILE A 59 9.05 -3.89 -6.04
N ALA A 60 8.70 -5.09 -6.50
CA ALA A 60 7.69 -5.29 -7.54
C ALA A 60 6.31 -4.77 -7.09
N GLY A 61 5.85 -5.17 -5.90
CA GLY A 61 4.60 -4.67 -5.33
C GLY A 61 4.61 -3.16 -5.08
N GLY A 62 5.77 -2.59 -4.73
CA GLY A 62 5.94 -1.14 -4.61
C GLY A 62 5.74 -0.41 -5.94
N ARG A 63 6.27 -0.98 -7.04
CA ARG A 63 6.07 -0.42 -8.39
C ARG A 63 4.60 -0.47 -8.81
N GLU A 64 3.91 -1.57 -8.56
CA GLU A 64 2.47 -1.71 -8.84
C GLU A 64 1.65 -0.67 -8.08
N ARG A 65 1.91 -0.48 -6.77
CA ARG A 65 1.26 0.56 -5.96
C ARG A 65 1.50 1.97 -6.51
N LEU A 66 2.70 2.27 -6.99
CA LEU A 66 2.99 3.58 -7.60
C LEU A 66 2.23 3.79 -8.90
N ILE A 67 2.11 2.75 -9.73
CA ILE A 67 1.30 2.80 -10.96
C ILE A 67 -0.18 3.07 -10.63
N GLU A 68 -0.73 2.37 -9.64
CA GLU A 68 -2.12 2.60 -9.20
C GLU A 68 -2.33 4.02 -8.65
N GLN A 69 -1.36 4.52 -7.86
CA GLN A 69 -1.41 5.89 -7.35
C GLN A 69 -1.38 6.91 -8.48
N GLN A 70 -0.51 6.71 -9.48
CA GLN A 70 -0.44 7.59 -10.64
C GLN A 70 -1.76 7.60 -11.42
N ALA A 71 -2.35 6.42 -11.67
CA ALA A 71 -3.64 6.32 -12.36
C ALA A 71 -4.76 7.05 -11.62
N ARG A 72 -4.77 6.99 -10.27
CA ARG A 72 -5.73 7.76 -9.46
C ARG A 72 -5.49 9.26 -9.57
N ILE A 73 -4.24 9.70 -9.53
CA ILE A 73 -3.87 11.12 -9.70
C ILE A 73 -4.33 11.63 -11.06
N ASP A 74 -4.07 10.89 -12.14
CA ASP A 74 -4.47 11.26 -13.50
C ASP A 74 -5.99 11.38 -13.63
N ALA A 75 -6.74 10.43 -13.04
CA ALA A 75 -8.20 10.48 -13.02
C ALA A 75 -8.74 11.68 -12.21
N MET A 76 -8.08 12.04 -11.11
CA MET A 76 -8.42 13.23 -10.33
C MET A 76 -8.14 14.51 -11.13
N GLN A 77 -7.01 14.57 -11.84
CA GLN A 77 -6.64 15.70 -12.67
C GLN A 77 -7.65 15.91 -13.80
N ALA A 78 -8.05 14.84 -14.50
CA ALA A 78 -9.06 14.92 -15.55
C ALA A 78 -10.41 15.45 -15.02
N LYS A 79 -10.84 15.01 -13.83
CA LYS A 79 -12.06 15.51 -13.18
C LYS A 79 -11.94 17.00 -12.82
N LEU A 80 -10.77 17.41 -12.35
CA LEU A 80 -10.48 18.79 -11.96
C LEU A 80 -10.56 19.72 -13.19
N GLU A 81 -9.95 19.34 -14.31
CA GLU A 81 -10.02 20.12 -15.55
C GLU A 81 -11.45 20.24 -16.10
N LYS A 82 -12.25 19.17 -16.02
CA LYS A 82 -13.68 19.23 -16.40
C LYS A 82 -14.46 20.23 -15.54
N ARG A 83 -14.17 20.27 -14.23
CA ARG A 83 -14.79 21.23 -13.30
C ARG A 83 -14.38 22.66 -13.61
N LYS A 84 -13.10 22.92 -13.88
CA LYS A 84 -12.61 24.24 -14.33
C LYS A 84 -13.33 24.72 -15.59
N ALA A 85 -13.37 23.89 -16.63
CA ALA A 85 -14.04 24.22 -17.89
C ALA A 85 -15.54 24.52 -17.70
N THR A 86 -16.20 23.82 -16.77
CA THR A 86 -17.61 24.05 -16.44
C THR A 86 -17.79 25.40 -15.75
N LEU A 87 -16.89 25.77 -14.84
CA LEU A 87 -16.90 27.05 -14.14
C LEU A 87 -16.66 28.21 -15.10
N GLU A 88 -15.64 28.13 -15.95
CA GLU A 88 -15.34 29.16 -16.97
C GLU A 88 -16.52 29.38 -17.91
N LYS A 89 -17.18 28.30 -18.36
CA LYS A 89 -18.37 28.39 -19.20
C LYS A 89 -19.56 29.06 -18.47
N ALA A 90 -19.66 28.91 -17.16
CA ALA A 90 -20.68 29.59 -16.37
C ALA A 90 -20.33 31.08 -16.19
N ALA A 91 -19.06 31.41 -15.95
CA ALA A 91 -18.58 32.78 -15.84
C ALA A 91 -18.77 33.58 -17.14
N ALA A 92 -18.53 32.96 -18.30
CA ALA A 92 -18.70 33.59 -19.62
C ALA A 92 -20.16 33.83 -20.04
N LYS A 93 -21.14 33.39 -19.25
CA LYS A 93 -22.58 33.61 -19.49
C LYS A 93 -23.16 34.76 -18.64
N LEU A 94 -22.35 35.40 -17.82
CA LEU A 94 -22.66 36.65 -17.11
C LEU A 94 -22.33 37.84 -18.01
#